data_AF-A0AB39W790-F1
#
_entry.id   AF-A0AB39W790-F1
#
_cell.length_a   1.000
_cell.length_b   1.000
_cell.length_c   1.000
_cell.angle_alpha   90.00
_cell.angle_beta   90.00
_cell.angle_gamma   90.00
#
_symmetry.space_group_name_H-M   'P 1'
#
loop_
_entity.id
_entity.type
_entity.pdbx_description
1 polymer ?
#
loop_
_entity_poly.entity_id
_entity_poly.type
_entity_poly.pdbx_seq_one_letter_code
_entity_poly.pdbx_strand_id
1 'polypeptide(L)'
;MAKETSKQKLANLIQSYQQVVKCAQSLYDDTDFKDWAVNLSLKAQDDIKEVKKKLKDKFSIDYDTDTAKSKVIKEGSSVEVLVDHMDGMKGSTAIIKSYSLPANLSDITMKDGMKMNNHKWLTNDEVKLK
;
A
#
# COMPACT_ATOMS: atom_id res chain seq x y z
N MET A 1 18.70 9.80 8.00
CA MET A 1 18.32 10.78 9.06
C MET A 1 16.81 10.86 9.19
N ALA A 2 16.26 11.31 10.32
CA ALA A 2 14.80 11.35 10.58
C ALA A 2 13.97 11.97 9.44
N LYS A 3 14.47 13.03 8.79
CA LYS A 3 13.83 13.70 7.64
C LYS A 3 13.64 12.78 6.42
N GLU A 4 14.60 11.89 6.14
CA GLU A 4 14.50 10.92 5.04
C GLU A 4 13.42 9.85 5.31
N THR A 5 13.21 9.49 6.58
CA THR A 5 12.12 8.56 6.92
C THR A 5 10.75 9.24 6.82
N SER A 6 10.68 10.55 7.05
CA SER A 6 9.42 11.31 6.99
C SER A 6 8.85 11.41 5.58
N LYS A 7 9.67 11.66 4.55
CA LYS A 7 9.17 11.70 3.15
C LYS A 7 8.52 10.37 2.75
N GLN A 8 9.12 9.25 3.14
CA GLN A 8 8.57 7.92 2.82
C GLN A 8 7.31 7.66 3.63
N LYS A 9 7.27 8.04 4.92
CA LYS A 9 6.06 7.91 5.73
C LYS A 9 4.88 8.72 5.18
N LEU A 10 5.13 9.92 4.64
CA LEU A 10 4.11 10.70 3.93
C LEU A 10 3.65 10.01 2.64
N ALA A 11 4.57 9.45 1.86
CA ALA A 11 4.20 8.65 0.67
C ALA A 11 3.38 7.40 1.05
N ASN A 12 3.68 6.77 2.18
CA ASN A 12 2.89 5.66 2.71
C ASN A 12 1.48 6.11 3.10
N LEU A 13 1.33 7.28 3.76
CA LEU A 13 0.01 7.84 4.08
C LEU A 13 -0.82 8.09 2.82
N ILE A 14 -0.23 8.63 1.75
CA ILE A 14 -0.92 8.80 0.47
C ILE A 14 -1.46 7.46 -0.03
N GLN A 15 -0.62 6.42 -0.07
CA GLN A 15 -1.02 5.07 -0.50
C GLN A 15 -2.10 4.46 0.40
N SER A 16 -2.02 4.67 1.72
CA SER A 16 -3.05 4.23 2.66
C SER A 16 -4.39 4.91 2.41
N TYR A 17 -4.42 6.23 2.22
CA TYR A 17 -5.66 6.92 1.88
C TYR A 17 -6.20 6.51 0.50
N GLN A 18 -5.33 6.22 -0.47
CA GLN A 18 -5.75 5.65 -1.75
C GLN A 18 -6.47 4.32 -1.57
N GLN A 19 -6.03 3.48 -0.62
CA GLN A 19 -6.75 2.25 -0.27
C GLN A 19 -8.08 2.52 0.44
N VAL A 20 -8.15 3.53 1.33
CA VAL A 20 -9.43 3.96 1.93
C VAL A 20 -10.43 4.38 0.85
N VAL A 21 -9.98 5.14 -0.16
CA VAL A 21 -10.83 5.52 -1.30
C VAL A 21 -11.34 4.29 -2.03
N LYS A 22 -10.47 3.32 -2.35
CA LYS A 22 -10.88 2.07 -3.04
C LYS A 22 -11.88 1.25 -2.22
N CYS A 23 -11.61 1.04 -0.92
CA CYS A 23 -12.51 0.32 -0.01
C CYS A 23 -13.86 1.04 0.19
N ALA A 24 -13.86 2.37 0.25
CA ALA A 24 -15.09 3.13 0.33
C ALA A 24 -15.88 3.02 -0.99
N GLN A 25 -15.21 3.12 -2.13
CA GLN A 25 -15.85 3.00 -3.45
C GLN A 25 -16.46 1.61 -3.68
N SER A 26 -15.88 0.53 -3.13
CA SER A 26 -16.48 -0.80 -3.24
C SER A 26 -17.82 -0.95 -2.50
N LEU A 27 -18.19 0.01 -1.65
CA LEU A 27 -19.47 0.05 -0.94
C LEU A 27 -20.52 0.95 -1.62
N TYR A 28 -20.22 1.51 -2.79
CA TYR A 28 -21.15 2.44 -3.45
C TYR A 28 -22.45 1.80 -3.95
N ASP A 29 -22.42 0.49 -4.17
CA ASP A 29 -23.58 -0.30 -4.60
C ASP A 29 -24.41 -0.82 -3.41
N ASP A 30 -23.90 -0.67 -2.18
CA ASP A 30 -24.63 -1.00 -0.96
C ASP A 30 -25.46 0.21 -0.50
N THR A 31 -26.79 0.10 -0.62
CA THR A 31 -27.69 1.22 -0.35
C THR A 31 -27.65 1.71 1.09
N ASP A 32 -27.32 0.83 2.04
CA ASP A 32 -27.31 1.17 3.46
C ASP A 32 -26.04 1.96 3.84
N PHE A 33 -24.94 1.73 3.12
CA PHE A 33 -23.65 2.37 3.40
C PHE A 33 -23.24 3.44 2.38
N LYS A 34 -23.92 3.55 1.24
CA LYS A 34 -23.53 4.41 0.11
C LYS A 34 -23.18 5.84 0.52
N ASP A 35 -24.07 6.52 1.23
CA ASP A 35 -23.86 7.93 1.57
C ASP A 35 -22.66 8.12 2.50
N TRP A 36 -22.51 7.23 3.49
CA TRP A 36 -21.35 7.22 4.37
C TRP A 36 -20.06 6.92 3.59
N ALA A 37 -20.10 5.95 2.69
CA ALA A 37 -18.96 5.54 1.88
C ALA A 37 -18.51 6.65 0.92
N VAL A 38 -19.45 7.36 0.28
CA VAL A 38 -19.14 8.53 -0.56
C VAL A 38 -18.45 9.60 0.27
N ASN A 39 -18.97 9.94 1.45
CA ASN A 39 -18.37 10.93 2.34
C ASN A 39 -16.97 10.52 2.81
N LEU A 40 -16.78 9.25 3.17
CA LEU A 40 -15.47 8.72 3.56
C LEU A 40 -14.45 8.80 2.42
N SER A 41 -14.87 8.43 1.21
CA SER A 41 -14.05 8.50 0.00
C SER A 41 -13.63 9.93 -0.31
N LEU A 42 -14.55 10.90 -0.24
CA LEU A 42 -14.25 12.32 -0.45
C LEU A 42 -13.27 12.84 0.60
N LYS A 43 -13.49 12.53 1.88
CA LYS A 43 -12.58 12.91 2.95
C LYS A 43 -11.17 12.36 2.72
N ALA A 44 -11.03 11.09 2.36
CA ALA A 44 -9.74 10.48 2.08
C ALA A 44 -9.05 11.11 0.86
N GLN A 45 -9.80 11.52 -0.16
CA GLN A 45 -9.25 12.26 -1.30
C GLN A 45 -8.71 13.64 -0.90
N ASP A 46 -9.36 14.34 0.02
CA ASP A 46 -8.85 15.61 0.54
C ASP A 46 -7.62 15.42 1.43
N ASP A 47 -7.62 14.39 2.28
CA ASP A 47 -6.43 14.02 3.07
C ASP A 47 -5.24 13.70 2.14
N ILE A 48 -5.45 13.01 1.00
CA ILE A 48 -4.41 12.78 -0.02
C ILE A 48 -3.84 14.10 -0.53
N LYS A 49 -4.69 15.07 -0.89
CA LYS A 49 -4.24 16.38 -1.39
C LYS A 49 -3.41 17.09 -0.32
N GLU A 50 -3.83 17.05 0.94
CA GLU A 50 -3.10 17.65 2.04
C GLU A 50 -1.71 17.02 2.22
N VAL A 51 -1.62 15.69 2.24
CA VAL A 51 -0.35 14.98 2.41
C VAL A 51 0.59 15.23 1.22
N LYS A 52 0.06 15.23 -0.01
CA LYS A 52 0.82 15.60 -1.22
C LYS A 52 1.38 17.01 -1.13
N LYS A 53 0.58 17.97 -0.67
CA LYS A 53 1.03 19.35 -0.44
C LYS A 53 2.16 19.40 0.60
N LYS A 54 2.03 18.71 1.74
CA LYS A 54 3.10 18.65 2.75
C LYS A 54 4.39 18.04 2.19
N LEU A 55 4.27 16.99 1.36
CA LEU A 55 5.41 16.35 0.72
C LEU A 55 6.12 17.31 -0.26
N LYS A 56 5.34 18.05 -1.06
CA LYS A 56 5.86 19.08 -1.97
C LYS A 56 6.51 20.24 -1.23
N ASP A 57 5.84 20.80 -0.23
CA ASP A 57 6.31 21.98 0.52
C ASP A 57 7.57 21.69 1.35
N LYS A 58 7.69 20.48 1.93
CA LYS A 58 8.81 20.15 2.83
C LYS A 58 9.98 19.47 2.15
N PHE A 59 9.75 18.78 1.03
CA PHE A 59 10.77 17.97 0.37
C PHE A 59 10.92 18.25 -1.12
N SER A 60 10.13 19.17 -1.69
CA SER A 60 10.10 19.47 -3.13
C SER A 60 9.85 18.23 -3.99
N ILE A 61 9.03 17.30 -3.46
CA ILE A 61 8.61 16.08 -4.16
C ILE A 61 7.16 16.25 -4.58
N ASP A 62 6.94 16.36 -5.89
CA ASP A 62 5.61 16.29 -6.48
C ASP A 62 5.24 14.83 -6.74
N TYR A 63 4.38 14.27 -5.86
CA TYR A 63 4.07 12.85 -5.82
C TYR A 63 3.51 12.31 -7.15
N ASP A 64 2.82 13.14 -7.93
CA ASP A 64 2.12 12.70 -9.13
C ASP A 64 3.03 12.62 -10.37
N THR A 65 4.25 13.13 -10.27
CA THR A 65 5.22 13.08 -11.38
C THR A 65 6.00 11.78 -11.43
N ASP A 66 6.54 11.44 -12.61
CA ASP A 66 7.43 10.28 -12.78
C ASP A 66 8.70 10.39 -11.94
N THR A 67 9.20 11.60 -11.71
CA THR A 67 10.40 11.84 -10.89
C THR A 67 10.22 11.46 -9.42
N ALA A 68 8.97 11.31 -8.94
CA ALA A 68 8.72 10.89 -7.57
C ALA A 68 9.17 9.44 -7.31
N LYS A 69 9.14 8.57 -8.33
CA LYS A 69 9.48 7.14 -8.25
C LYS A 69 10.92 6.87 -7.81
N SER A 70 11.81 7.85 -7.95
CA SER A 70 13.21 7.78 -7.49
C SER A 70 13.45 8.50 -6.16
N LYS A 71 12.42 9.15 -5.59
CA LYS A 71 12.53 9.95 -4.36
C LYS A 71 11.74 9.37 -3.20
N VAL A 72 10.64 8.67 -3.49
CA VAL A 72 9.81 7.89 -2.58
C VAL A 72 9.33 6.62 -3.27
N ILE A 73 9.13 5.57 -2.50
CA ILE A 73 8.60 4.29 -3.00
C ILE A 73 7.10 4.45 -3.24
N LYS A 74 6.72 4.27 -4.51
CA LYS A 74 5.36 4.19 -5.06
C LYS A 74 5.33 3.25 -6.28
N GLU A 75 4.17 3.02 -6.87
CA GLU A 75 4.05 2.30 -8.14
C GLU A 75 5.03 2.82 -9.22
N GLY A 76 5.73 1.89 -9.86
CA GLY A 76 6.79 2.13 -10.83
C GLY A 76 8.19 2.36 -10.25
N SER A 77 8.36 2.39 -8.93
CA SER A 77 9.69 2.56 -8.32
C SER A 77 10.53 1.29 -8.48
N SER A 78 11.82 1.46 -8.78
CA SER A 78 12.83 0.40 -8.70
C SER A 78 13.40 0.36 -7.30
N VAL A 79 13.34 -0.78 -6.62
CA VAL A 79 13.75 -0.94 -5.23
C VAL A 79 14.69 -2.13 -5.06
N GLU A 80 15.54 -2.09 -4.03
CA GLU A 80 16.28 -3.24 -3.54
C GLU A 80 15.41 -4.02 -2.54
N VAL A 81 15.33 -5.33 -2.70
CA VAL A 81 14.60 -6.20 -1.77
C VAL A 81 15.49 -6.53 -0.57
N LEU A 82 15.06 -6.14 0.63
CA LEU A 82 15.87 -6.29 1.86
C LEU A 82 15.58 -7.56 2.66
N VAL A 83 14.55 -8.31 2.26
CA VAL A 83 14.06 -9.52 2.94
C VAL A 83 14.38 -10.75 2.11
N ASP A 84 14.40 -11.90 2.78
CA ASP A 84 14.77 -13.19 2.18
C ASP A 84 13.63 -14.19 2.36
N HIS A 85 12.46 -13.91 1.76
CA HIS A 85 11.32 -14.85 1.83
C HIS A 85 11.59 -16.14 1.05
N MET A 86 12.48 -16.07 0.06
CA MET A 86 12.95 -17.20 -0.76
C MET A 86 14.43 -16.96 -1.08
N ASP A 87 15.21 -18.03 -1.17
CA ASP A 87 16.64 -17.95 -1.48
C ASP A 87 16.91 -17.09 -2.72
N GLY A 88 17.84 -16.15 -2.58
CA GLY A 88 18.24 -15.22 -3.65
C GLY A 88 17.36 -13.96 -3.76
N MET A 89 16.37 -13.78 -2.88
CA MET A 89 15.51 -12.60 -2.89
C MET A 89 16.24 -11.37 -2.33
N LYS A 90 17.00 -11.53 -1.24
CA LYS A 90 17.70 -10.40 -0.61
C LYS A 90 18.76 -9.80 -1.53
N GLY A 91 18.75 -8.48 -1.67
CA GLY A 91 19.64 -7.70 -2.54
C GLY A 91 19.20 -7.63 -4.01
N SER A 92 18.14 -8.35 -4.39
CA SER A 92 17.61 -8.30 -5.75
C SER A 92 16.92 -6.96 -6.06
N THR A 93 16.81 -6.62 -7.35
CA THR A 93 16.05 -5.45 -7.81
C THR A 93 14.61 -5.84 -8.15
N ALA A 94 13.64 -5.09 -7.64
CA ALA A 94 12.21 -5.25 -7.93
C ALA A 94 11.58 -3.94 -8.44
N ILE A 95 10.56 -4.06 -9.28
CA ILE A 95 9.71 -2.93 -9.69
C ILE A 95 8.38 -3.02 -8.94
N ILE A 96 8.02 -1.97 -8.20
CA ILE A 96 6.73 -1.89 -7.52
C ILE A 96 5.61 -1.79 -8.56
N LYS A 97 4.76 -2.83 -8.64
CA LYS A 97 3.63 -2.85 -9.59
C LYS A 97 2.35 -2.27 -9.01
N SER A 98 2.05 -2.62 -7.76
CA SER A 98 0.87 -2.19 -7.02
C SER A 98 1.11 -2.36 -5.53
N TYR A 99 0.19 -1.85 -4.71
CA TYR A 99 0.11 -2.10 -3.28
C TYR A 99 -1.34 -2.42 -2.90
N SER A 100 -1.50 -3.34 -1.95
CA SER A 100 -2.80 -3.77 -1.43
C SER A 100 -2.72 -3.89 0.09
N LEU A 101 -3.80 -3.48 0.78
CA LEU A 101 -3.99 -3.63 2.22
C LEU A 101 -5.43 -4.08 2.49
N PRO A 102 -5.69 -4.87 3.55
CA PRO A 102 -4.73 -5.40 4.51
C PRO A 102 -3.93 -6.58 3.94
N ALA A 103 -2.69 -6.72 4.40
CA ALA A 103 -1.84 -7.89 4.16
C ALA A 103 -1.74 -8.71 5.45
N ASN A 104 -1.94 -10.01 5.34
CA ASN A 104 -2.05 -10.96 6.43
C ASN A 104 -0.75 -11.78 6.54
N LEU A 105 -0.25 -11.93 7.78
CA LEU A 105 0.72 -12.95 8.16
C LEU A 105 -0.07 -14.21 8.53
N SER A 106 0.26 -15.37 7.95
CA SER A 106 -0.61 -16.54 8.08
C SER A 106 0.16 -17.84 8.28
N ASP A 107 -0.39 -18.75 9.08
CA ASP A 107 0.04 -20.15 9.08
C ASP A 107 -0.78 -20.91 8.03
N ILE A 108 -0.10 -21.54 7.08
CA ILE A 108 -0.72 -22.27 5.98
C ILE A 108 -0.47 -23.76 6.16
N THR A 109 -1.53 -24.56 6.14
CA THR A 109 -1.43 -26.01 5.94
C THR A 109 -1.80 -26.31 4.49
N MET A 110 -0.82 -26.78 3.72
CA MET A 110 -1.01 -27.16 2.32
C MET A 110 -1.82 -28.45 2.19
N LYS A 111 -2.33 -28.72 0.98
CA LYS A 111 -3.18 -29.89 0.70
C LYS A 111 -2.47 -31.23 0.94
N ASP A 112 -1.15 -31.24 0.84
CA ASP A 112 -0.27 -32.39 1.11
C ASP A 112 0.15 -32.50 2.59
N GLY A 113 -0.32 -31.59 3.46
CA GLY A 113 -0.02 -31.57 4.89
C GLY A 113 1.21 -30.75 5.27
N MET A 114 1.94 -30.14 4.32
CA MET A 114 3.07 -29.27 4.65
C MET A 114 2.59 -28.04 5.43
N LYS A 115 3.27 -27.72 6.53
CA LYS A 115 2.99 -26.52 7.34
C LYS A 115 3.99 -25.42 7.01
N MET A 116 3.47 -24.27 6.59
CA MET A 116 4.23 -23.03 6.41
C MET A 116 3.79 -22.04 7.47
N ASN A 117 4.56 -21.90 8.53
CA ASN A 117 4.25 -20.95 9.59
C ASN A 117 4.71 -19.54 9.21
N ASN A 118 3.97 -18.51 9.62
CA ASN A 118 4.30 -17.10 9.38
C ASN A 118 4.53 -16.75 7.89
N HIS A 119 3.75 -17.33 6.98
CA HIS A 119 3.79 -17.03 5.55
C HIS A 119 3.45 -15.56 5.28
N LYS A 120 4.27 -14.91 4.45
CA LYS A 120 4.18 -13.50 4.07
C LYS A 120 4.05 -13.40 2.54
N TRP A 121 2.97 -12.85 2.00
CA TRP A 121 1.75 -12.35 2.65
C TRP A 121 0.55 -12.77 1.82
N LEU A 122 -0.65 -12.76 2.41
CA LEU A 122 -1.91 -12.87 1.69
C LEU A 122 -2.73 -11.59 1.85
N THR A 123 -3.52 -11.22 0.85
CA THR A 123 -4.51 -10.14 0.95
C THR A 123 -5.91 -10.72 1.11
N ASN A 124 -6.87 -9.90 1.53
CA ASN A 124 -8.25 -10.36 1.70
C ASN A 124 -8.90 -10.82 0.38
N ASP A 125 -8.50 -10.25 -0.76
CA ASP A 125 -9.02 -10.63 -2.08
C ASP A 125 -8.51 -11.99 -2.56
N GLU A 126 -7.46 -12.53 -1.94
CA GLU A 126 -6.84 -13.82 -2.28
C GLU A 126 -7.39 -14.99 -1.44
N VAL A 127 -8.30 -14.71 -0.52
CA VAL A 127 -8.84 -15.70 0.43
C VAL A 127 -10.36 -15.63 0.50
N LYS A 128 -10.96 -16.69 1.05
CA LYS A 128 -12.39 -16.73 1.39
C LYS A 128 -12.56 -17.28 2.80
N LEU A 129 -13.63 -16.86 3.47
CA LEU A 129 -14.03 -17.47 4.74
C LEU A 129 -14.31 -18.96 4.54
N LYS A 130 -13.93 -19.75 5.54
CA LYS A 130 -14.22 -21.19 5.61
C LYS A 130 -15.46 -21.45 6.44
#